data_AF-A0A3E0IRL7-F1
#
_entry.id   AF-A0A3E0IRL7-F1
#
_cell.length_a   1.000
_cell.length_b   1.000
_cell.length_c   1.000
_cell.angle_alpha   90.00
_cell.angle_beta   90.00
_cell.angle_gamma   90.00
#
_symmetry.space_group_name_H-M   'P 1'
#
loop_
_entity.id
_entity.type
_entity.pdbx_description
1 polymer ?
#
loop_
_entity_poly.entity_id
_entity_poly.type
_entity_poly.pdbx_seq_one_letter_code
_entity_poly.pdbx_strand_id
1 'polypeptide(L)'
;MSIEKEIEFKQLLDAHQYQKIKNTYFQNQDPFSQKNYYIDTPDMQISKHQMALRIREKGNSNFELTLKVPDSVGLTEYNTPISSLPSANVNLSYKLLSQEILTVLNKKAIDVHQLGILGALETHRLEKQLP
;
A
#
# COMPACT_ATOMS: atom_id res chain seq x y z
N MET A 1 3.68 -3.59 14.43
CA MET A 1 2.39 -3.66 13.73
C MET A 1 1.54 -2.50 14.22
N SER A 2 0.80 -1.83 13.34
CA SER A 2 -0.12 -0.73 13.68
C SER A 2 -1.44 -0.87 12.93
N ILE A 3 -2.51 -0.30 13.50
CA ILE A 3 -3.81 -0.14 12.85
C ILE A 3 -4.18 1.34 12.89
N GLU A 4 -4.46 1.92 11.73
CA GLU A 4 -4.64 3.36 11.58
C GLU A 4 -5.93 3.67 10.80
N LYS A 5 -6.54 4.82 11.10
CA LYS A 5 -7.64 5.37 10.29
C LYS A 5 -7.04 6.37 9.30
N GLU A 6 -7.27 6.16 8.02
CA GLU A 6 -6.80 7.05 6.95
C GLU A 6 -7.99 7.78 6.34
N ILE A 7 -7.92 9.12 6.35
CA ILE A 7 -8.81 10.00 5.59
C ILE A 7 -7.92 10.74 4.60
N GLU A 8 -8.17 10.55 3.30
CA GLU A 8 -7.30 11.04 2.24
C GLU A 8 -8.10 11.64 1.09
N PHE A 9 -7.68 12.82 0.62
CA PHE A 9 -8.23 13.48 -0.56
C PHE A 9 -7.22 13.41 -1.70
N LYS A 10 -7.67 13.00 -2.89
CA LYS A 10 -6.81 12.83 -4.07
C LYS A 10 -7.38 13.55 -5.27
N GLN A 11 -6.48 14.18 -6.02
CA GLN A 11 -6.77 14.76 -7.32
C GLN A 11 -5.63 14.41 -8.26
N LEU A 12 -5.95 13.85 -9.43
CA LEU A 12 -4.98 13.73 -10.51
C LEU A 12 -4.68 15.12 -11.06
N LEU A 13 -3.40 15.42 -11.23
CA LEU A 13 -2.91 16.68 -11.74
C LEU A 13 -2.30 16.47 -13.11
N ASP A 14 -2.41 17.49 -13.96
CA ASP A 14 -1.53 17.58 -15.13
C ASP A 14 -0.10 17.99 -14.72
N ALA A 15 0.83 17.89 -15.67
CA ALA A 15 2.24 18.18 -15.44
C ALA A 15 2.49 19.65 -15.01
N HIS A 16 1.71 20.59 -15.53
CA HIS A 16 1.86 22.01 -15.21
C HIS A 16 1.38 22.31 -13.79
N GLN A 17 0.24 21.77 -13.39
CA GLN A 17 -0.30 21.85 -12.03
C GLN A 17 0.67 21.23 -11.01
N TYR A 18 1.21 20.04 -11.31
CA TYR A 18 2.20 19.40 -10.47
C TYR A 18 3.44 20.29 -10.29
N GLN A 19 3.99 20.83 -11.38
CA GLN A 19 5.18 21.69 -11.31
C GLN A 19 4.92 22.97 -10.51
N LYS A 20 3.73 23.57 -10.66
CA LYS A 20 3.33 24.74 -9.87
C LYS A 20 3.30 24.42 -8.37
N ILE A 21 2.65 23.33 -7.96
CA ILE A 21 2.61 22.91 -6.56
C ILE A 21 4.02 22.60 -6.03
N LYS A 22 4.83 21.86 -6.80
CA LYS A 22 6.22 21.56 -6.45
C LYS A 22 7.02 22.84 -6.18
N ASN A 23 6.95 23.81 -7.10
CA ASN A 23 7.67 25.08 -6.99
C ASN A 23 7.16 25.97 -5.86
N THR A 24 5.90 25.86 -5.45
CA THR A 24 5.35 26.66 -4.35
C THR A 24 5.66 26.05 -2.99
N TYR A 25 5.51 24.73 -2.82
CA TYR A 25 5.53 24.11 -1.50
C TYR A 25 6.80 23.32 -1.18
N PHE A 26 7.49 22.82 -2.20
CA PHE A 26 8.59 21.85 -2.07
C PHE A 26 9.91 22.38 -2.64
N GLN A 27 10.12 23.69 -2.56
CA GLN A 27 11.40 24.29 -2.96
C GLN A 27 12.56 23.66 -2.19
N ASN A 28 13.61 23.28 -2.91
CA ASN A 28 14.83 22.65 -2.36
C ASN A 28 14.59 21.31 -1.63
N GLN A 29 13.50 20.59 -1.97
CA GLN A 29 13.26 19.24 -1.45
C GLN A 29 13.37 18.23 -2.59
N ASP A 30 14.17 17.19 -2.37
CA ASP A 30 14.27 16.05 -3.26
C ASP A 30 13.23 14.99 -2.90
N PRO A 31 12.60 14.35 -3.91
CA PRO A 31 11.65 13.29 -3.64
C PRO A 31 12.37 12.04 -3.11
N PHE A 32 11.71 11.30 -2.23
CA PHE A 32 12.13 9.94 -1.90
C PHE A 32 11.41 8.92 -2.79
N SER A 33 12.10 7.84 -3.15
CA SER A 33 11.50 6.73 -3.89
C SER A 33 10.86 5.72 -2.94
N GLN A 34 9.74 5.17 -3.39
CA GLN A 34 9.11 3.99 -2.79
C GLN A 34 8.53 3.11 -3.88
N LYS A 35 8.49 1.81 -3.64
CA LYS A 35 7.92 0.85 -4.58
C LYS A 35 6.84 0.03 -3.89
N ASN A 36 5.65 -0.01 -4.49
CA ASN A 36 4.52 -0.76 -3.97
C ASN A 36 4.30 -2.00 -4.83
N TYR A 37 4.39 -3.19 -4.23
CA TYR A 37 4.10 -4.48 -4.83
C TYR A 37 2.66 -4.85 -4.47
N TYR A 38 1.76 -4.82 -5.44
CA TYR A 38 0.34 -5.08 -5.23
C TYR A 38 0.04 -6.57 -5.27
N ILE A 39 -0.80 -7.02 -4.33
CA ILE A 39 -1.10 -8.43 -4.09
C ILE A 39 -2.61 -8.64 -4.19
N ASP A 40 -3.01 -9.64 -4.94
CA ASP A 40 -4.39 -10.13 -5.00
C ASP A 40 -4.38 -11.63 -5.35
N THR A 41 -5.56 -12.24 -5.40
CA THR A 41 -5.75 -13.58 -5.97
C THR A 41 -5.91 -13.51 -7.49
N PRO A 42 -5.76 -14.62 -8.24
CA PRO A 42 -5.96 -14.64 -9.69
C PRO A 42 -7.35 -14.16 -10.13
N ASP A 43 -8.36 -14.38 -9.28
CA ASP A 43 -9.74 -13.93 -9.49
C ASP A 43 -10.06 -12.59 -8.81
N MET A 44 -9.05 -11.83 -8.35
CA MET A 44 -9.17 -10.46 -7.87
C MET A 44 -10.07 -10.30 -6.62
N GLN A 45 -9.98 -11.23 -5.66
CA GLN A 45 -10.85 -11.24 -4.47
C GLN A 45 -10.68 -10.00 -3.58
N ILE A 46 -9.44 -9.52 -3.37
CA ILE A 46 -9.15 -8.35 -2.53
C ILE A 46 -9.84 -7.11 -3.11
N SER A 47 -9.59 -6.84 -4.39
CA SER A 47 -10.14 -5.68 -5.08
C SER A 47 -11.66 -5.76 -5.31
N LYS A 48 -12.24 -6.95 -5.50
CA LYS A 48 -13.71 -7.17 -5.49
C LYS A 48 -14.36 -6.70 -4.19
N HIS A 49 -13.64 -6.75 -3.07
CA HIS A 49 -14.08 -6.22 -1.78
C HIS A 49 -13.72 -4.74 -1.56
N GLN A 50 -13.24 -4.04 -2.60
CA GLN A 50 -12.74 -2.67 -2.53
C GLN A 50 -11.59 -2.50 -1.53
N MET A 51 -10.89 -3.59 -1.21
CA MET A 51 -9.69 -3.59 -0.38
C MET A 51 -8.45 -3.49 -1.27
N ALA A 52 -7.31 -3.18 -0.66
CA ALA A 52 -6.02 -3.27 -1.33
C ALA A 52 -4.97 -3.88 -0.39
N LEU A 53 -4.22 -4.85 -0.88
CA LEU A 53 -3.08 -5.44 -0.18
C LEU A 53 -1.80 -5.11 -0.95
N ARG A 54 -0.78 -4.63 -0.24
CA ARG A 54 0.53 -4.36 -0.84
C ARG A 54 1.66 -4.66 0.12
N ILE A 55 2.84 -4.88 -0.44
CA ILE A 55 4.12 -4.70 0.26
C ILE A 55 4.75 -3.42 -0.28
N ARG A 56 5.09 -2.49 0.61
CA ARG A 56 5.81 -1.26 0.27
C ARG A 56 7.27 -1.41 0.66
N GLU A 57 8.16 -1.20 -0.31
CA GLU A 57 9.58 -0.99 -0.10
C GLU A 57 9.85 0.50 0.09
N LYS A 58 10.29 0.86 1.29
CA LYS A 58 10.77 2.21 1.66
C LYS A 58 12.30 2.21 1.57
N GLY A 59 12.92 3.39 1.40
CA GLY A 59 14.38 3.53 1.37
C GLY A 59 15.08 2.76 2.49
N ASN A 60 16.26 2.21 2.21
CA ASN A 60 17.04 1.30 3.05
C ASN A 60 16.49 -0.13 3.21
N SER A 61 15.83 -0.67 2.17
CA SER A 61 15.35 -2.07 2.13
C SER A 61 14.37 -2.43 3.26
N ASN A 62 13.63 -1.44 3.76
CA ASN A 62 12.58 -1.66 4.75
C ASN A 62 11.27 -1.98 4.04
N PHE A 63 10.64 -3.09 4.42
CA PHE A 63 9.39 -3.53 3.83
C PHE A 63 8.22 -3.43 4.82
N GLU A 64 7.06 -3.02 4.32
CA GLU A 64 5.84 -2.89 5.09
C GLU A 64 4.68 -3.50 4.30
N LEU A 65 4.05 -4.52 4.86
CA LEU A 65 2.82 -5.09 4.34
C LEU A 65 1.64 -4.29 4.88
N THR A 66 0.80 -3.77 3.98
CA THR A 66 -0.38 -2.95 4.31
C THR A 66 -1.62 -3.57 3.70
N LEU A 67 -2.62 -3.88 4.52
CA LEU A 67 -4.00 -4.11 4.06
C LEU A 67 -4.82 -2.83 4.30
N LYS A 68 -5.40 -2.28 3.24
CA LYS A 68 -6.38 -1.19 3.29
C LYS A 68 -7.80 -1.76 3.19
N VAL A 69 -8.66 -1.39 4.14
CA VAL A 69 -10.05 -1.87 4.22
C VAL A 69 -11.00 -0.66 4.27
N PRO A 70 -12.03 -0.61 3.41
CA PRO A 70 -13.06 0.42 3.50
C PRO A 70 -13.73 0.47 4.88
N ASP A 71 -13.96 1.67 5.38
CA ASP A 71 -14.73 1.91 6.61
C ASP A 71 -15.89 2.87 6.34
N SER A 72 -16.75 3.06 7.33
CA SER A 72 -17.80 4.08 7.37
C SER A 72 -17.29 5.48 7.03
N VAL A 73 -16.06 5.81 7.43
CA VAL A 73 -15.35 7.04 7.04
C VAL A 73 -13.91 6.68 6.71
N GLY A 74 -13.49 6.98 5.47
CA GLY A 74 -12.12 6.70 5.01
C GLY A 74 -11.80 5.21 4.94
N LEU A 75 -10.58 4.85 5.36
CA LEU A 75 -10.07 3.48 5.36
C LEU A 75 -9.53 3.11 6.75
N THR A 76 -9.59 1.82 7.08
CA THR A 76 -8.73 1.22 8.10
C THR A 76 -7.52 0.60 7.43
N GLU A 77 -6.32 0.97 7.87
CA GLU A 77 -5.07 0.35 7.43
C GLU A 77 -4.51 -0.58 8.50
N TYR A 78 -4.05 -1.75 8.09
CA TYR A 78 -3.32 -2.71 8.92
C TYR A 78 -1.88 -2.80 8.40
N ASN A 79 -0.93 -2.27 9.17
CA ASN A 79 0.46 -2.11 8.76
C ASN A 79 1.39 -3.06 9.55
N THR A 80 2.11 -3.93 8.82
CA THR A 80 3.00 -4.94 9.39
C THR A 80 4.39 -4.81 8.77
N PRO A 81 5.43 -4.46 9.55
CA PRO A 81 6.81 -4.54 9.08
C PRO A 81 7.16 -5.98 8.70
N ILE A 82 7.82 -6.17 7.57
CA ILE A 82 8.32 -7.49 7.14
C ILE A 82 9.80 -7.40 6.79
N SER A 83 10.51 -8.52 6.90
CA SER A 83 11.97 -8.57 6.73
C SER A 83 12.43 -8.79 5.28
N SER A 84 11.54 -9.24 4.39
CA SER A 84 11.89 -9.49 2.99
C SER A 84 10.67 -9.45 2.06
N LEU A 85 10.93 -9.14 0.80
CA LEU A 85 9.98 -9.28 -0.29
C LEU A 85 9.97 -10.74 -0.80
N PRO A 86 8.80 -11.35 -1.02
CA PRO A 86 8.70 -12.62 -1.73
C PRO A 86 9.27 -12.53 -3.15
N SER A 87 9.84 -13.62 -3.64
CA SER A 87 10.23 -13.72 -5.06
C SER A 87 9.02 -13.57 -5.97
N ALA A 88 9.25 -13.01 -7.17
CA ALA A 88 8.21 -12.95 -8.21
C ALA A 88 7.67 -14.36 -8.53
N ASN A 89 6.38 -14.44 -8.86
CA ASN A 89 5.66 -15.69 -9.17
C ASN A 89 5.57 -16.71 -8.02
N VAL A 90 5.85 -16.29 -6.78
CA VAL A 90 5.64 -17.11 -5.58
C VAL A 90 4.45 -16.55 -4.82
N ASN A 91 3.53 -17.42 -4.41
CA ASN A 91 2.42 -17.03 -3.56
C ASN A 91 2.97 -16.51 -2.22
N LEU A 92 2.29 -15.50 -1.68
CA LEU A 92 2.64 -14.90 -0.42
C LEU A 92 2.55 -15.96 0.69
N SER A 93 3.63 -16.11 1.45
CA SER A 93 3.62 -17.01 2.60
C SER A 93 2.59 -16.55 3.61
N TYR A 94 1.73 -17.46 4.06
CA TYR A 94 0.77 -17.22 5.15
C TYR A 94 1.44 -16.63 6.40
N LYS A 95 2.71 -16.99 6.66
CA LYS A 95 3.50 -16.48 7.80
C LYS A 95 3.83 -14.98 7.73
N LEU A 96 3.74 -14.37 6.55
CA LEU A 96 3.95 -12.93 6.37
C LEU A 96 2.72 -12.11 6.75
N LEU A 97 1.54 -12.73 6.84
CA LEU A 97 0.30 -12.06 7.19
C LEU A 97 0.17 -12.02 8.72
N SER A 98 -0.08 -10.84 9.28
CA SER A 98 -0.41 -10.70 10.70
C SER A 98 -1.76 -11.33 11.01
N GLN A 99 -1.99 -11.68 12.28
CA GLN A 99 -3.23 -12.31 12.72
C GLN A 99 -4.46 -11.44 12.43
N GLU A 100 -4.32 -10.12 12.53
CA GLU A 100 -5.37 -9.14 12.26
C GLU A 100 -5.73 -9.10 10.77
N ILE A 101 -4.72 -9.12 9.90
CA ILE A 101 -4.93 -9.20 8.44
C ILE A 101 -5.61 -10.51 8.07
N LEU A 102 -5.12 -11.64 8.60
CA LEU A 102 -5.73 -12.96 8.40
C LEU A 102 -7.20 -12.98 8.84
N THR A 103 -7.51 -12.38 9.97
CA THR A 103 -8.89 -12.29 10.49
C THR A 103 -9.79 -11.53 9.52
N VAL A 104 -9.33 -10.41 8.96
CA VAL A 104 -10.09 -9.63 7.97
C VAL A 104 -10.31 -10.43 6.68
N LEU A 105 -9.25 -11.03 6.14
CA LEU A 105 -9.30 -11.78 4.88
C LEU A 105 -10.21 -13.01 4.99
N ASN A 106 -10.08 -13.77 6.08
CA ASN A 106 -10.92 -14.95 6.35
C ASN A 106 -12.40 -14.58 6.53
N LYS A 107 -12.71 -13.46 7.19
CA LYS A 107 -14.10 -12.96 7.32
C LYS A 107 -14.73 -12.61 5.97
N LYS A 108 -13.92 -12.28 4.97
CA LYS A 108 -14.35 -12.02 3.59
C LYS A 108 -14.28 -13.25 2.68
N ALA A 109 -13.96 -14.43 3.25
CA ALA A 109 -13.80 -15.68 2.51
C ALA A 109 -12.76 -15.60 1.37
N ILE A 110 -11.69 -14.83 1.58
CA ILE A 110 -10.59 -14.68 0.61
C ILE A 110 -9.62 -15.85 0.80
N ASP A 111 -9.25 -16.51 -0.29
CA ASP A 111 -8.27 -17.60 -0.28
C ASP A 111 -6.84 -17.05 -0.18
N VAL A 112 -6.36 -16.95 1.05
CA VAL A 112 -5.01 -16.46 1.37
C VAL A 112 -3.88 -17.27 0.73
N HIS A 113 -4.13 -18.53 0.34
CA HIS A 113 -3.11 -19.37 -0.30
C HIS A 113 -2.87 -19.01 -1.77
N GLN A 114 -3.79 -18.26 -2.38
CA GLN A 114 -3.69 -17.79 -3.77
C GLN A 114 -3.17 -16.35 -3.90
N LEU A 115 -2.87 -15.69 -2.78
CA LEU A 115 -2.33 -14.34 -2.81
C LEU A 115 -0.96 -14.33 -3.49
N GLY A 116 -0.81 -13.55 -4.55
CA GLY A 116 0.44 -13.40 -5.28
C GLY A 116 0.68 -11.95 -5.68
N ILE A 117 1.95 -11.58 -5.92
CA ILE A 117 2.30 -10.25 -6.42
C ILE A 117 1.86 -10.16 -7.89
N LEU A 118 0.96 -9.22 -8.19
CA LEU A 118 0.45 -8.97 -9.55
C LEU A 118 1.32 -7.98 -10.34
N GLY A 119 2.01 -7.08 -9.64
CA GLY A 119 2.81 -6.05 -10.26
C GLY A 119 3.37 -5.07 -9.24
N ALA A 120 4.18 -4.13 -9.72
CA ALA A 120 4.79 -3.11 -8.89
C ALA A 120 4.61 -1.72 -9.50
N LEU A 121 4.46 -0.72 -8.63
CA LEU A 121 4.42 0.70 -9.00
C LEU A 121 5.46 1.46 -8.17
N GLU A 122 6.38 2.12 -8.86
CA GLU A 122 7.32 3.04 -8.25
C GLU A 122 6.71 4.45 -8.16
N THR A 123 7.00 5.15 -7.07
CA THR A 123 6.54 6.53 -6.84
C THR A 123 7.68 7.35 -6.25
N HIS A 124 7.99 8.47 -6.91
CA HIS A 124 8.82 9.52 -6.34
C HIS A 124 7.91 10.49 -5.59
N ARG A 125 8.12 10.62 -4.27
CA ARG A 125 7.20 11.32 -3.39
C ARG A 125 7.86 12.49 -2.67
N LEU A 126 7.09 13.58 -2.57
CA LEU A 126 7.33 14.72 -1.70
C LEU A 126 6.19 14.79 -0.68
N GLU A 127 6.51 15.01 0.59
CA GLU A 127 5.53 15.15 1.67
C GLU A 127 5.88 16.39 2.50
N LYS A 128 4.87 17.17 2.88
CA LYS A 128 5.04 18.39 3.69
C LYS A 128 3.84 18.56 4.60
N GLN A 129 4.10 18.85 5.87
CA GLN A 129 3.07 19.27 6.80
C GLN A 129 2.58 20.66 6.41
N LEU A 130 1.27 20.79 6.18
CA LEU A 130 0.63 22.09 5.96
C LEU A 130 0.40 22.79 7.31
N PRO A 131 0.50 24.14 7.36
CA PRO A 131 0.22 24.91 8.57
C PRO A 131 -1.24 24.82 9.00
#